data_AF-A0A7K1AXN0-F1
#
_entry.id   AF-A0A7K1AXN0-F1
#
_cell.length_a   1.000
_cell.length_b   1.000
_cell.length_c   1.000
_cell.angle_alpha   90.00
_cell.angle_beta   90.00
_cell.angle_gamma   90.00
#
_symmetry.space_group_name_H-M   'P 1'
#
loop_
_entity.id
_entity.type
_entity.pdbx_description
1 polymer ?
#
loop_
_entity_poly.entity_id
_entity_poly.type
_entity_poly.pdbx_seq_one_letter_code
_entity_poly.pdbx_strand_id
1 'polypeptide(L)' 'TAVIFCHGGVVDTALRQSMRAAGTGVFEIHTVNTSITELLLVKPGRWRVIRYNDSAHLVGLPASTLRGLSSDESQ' A
#
# COMPACT_ATOMS: atom_id res chain seq x y z
N THR A 1 -0.64 -17.45 4.13
CA THR A 1 -0.49 -16.02 3.82
C THR A 1 -0.53 -15.83 2.32
N ALA A 2 -1.24 -14.81 1.83
CA ALA A 2 -1.24 -14.42 0.42
C ALA A 2 -0.61 -13.02 0.30
N VAL A 3 0.16 -12.79 -0.76
CA VAL A 3 0.80 -11.50 -1.05
C VAL A 3 0.27 -11.01 -2.40
N ILE A 4 -0.18 -9.76 -2.44
CA ILE A 4 -0.80 -9.16 -3.62
C ILE A 4 -0.03 -7.87 -3.94
N PHE A 5 0.46 -7.77 -5.18
CA PHE A 5 1.05 -6.55 -5.73
C PHE A 5 -0.02 -5.85 -6.57
N CYS A 6 -0.34 -4.60 -6.23
CA CYS A 6 -1.43 -3.86 -6.85
C CYS A 6 -1.21 -2.35 -6.73
N HIS A 7 -2.17 -1.58 -7.23
CA HIS A 7 -2.17 -0.12 -7.14
C HIS A 7 -2.89 0.36 -5.87
N GLY A 8 -2.64 1.61 -5.48
CA GLY A 8 -3.28 2.25 -4.32
C GLY A 8 -4.81 2.18 -4.34
N GLY A 9 -5.45 2.23 -5.51
CA GLY A 9 -6.92 2.10 -5.61
C GLY A 9 -7.46 0.73 -5.16
N VAL A 10 -6.70 -0.35 -5.36
CA VAL A 10 -7.08 -1.69 -4.86
C VAL A 10 -6.92 -1.77 -3.35
N VAL A 11 -5.83 -1.18 -2.82
CA VAL A 11 -5.59 -1.08 -1.37
C VAL A 11 -6.69 -0.26 -0.69
N ASP A 12 -7.05 0.90 -1.26
CA ASP A 12 -8.16 1.75 -0.77
C ASP A 12 -9.47 0.96 -0.72
N THR A 13 -9.82 0.27 -1.80
CA THR A 13 -11.03 -0.58 -1.86
C THR A 13 -11.01 -1.67 -0.79
N ALA A 14 -9.87 -2.37 -0.63
CA ALA A 14 -9.73 -3.43 0.36
C ALA A 14 -9.88 -2.89 1.80
N LEU A 15 -9.30 -1.72 2.11
CA LEU A 15 -9.44 -1.09 3.41
C LEU A 15 -10.89 -0.70 3.69
N ARG A 16 -11.55 -0.02 2.74
CA ARG A 16 -12.95 0.39 2.87
C ARG A 16 -13.86 -0.81 3.11
N GLN A 17 -13.68 -1.89 2.36
CA GLN A 17 -14.44 -3.13 2.53
C GLN A 17 -14.14 -3.81 3.89
N SER A 18 -12.86 -3.89 4.27
CA SER A 18 -12.44 -4.53 5.52
C SER A 18 -12.97 -3.82 6.77
N MET A 19 -13.05 -2.49 6.70
CA MET A 19 -13.51 -1.62 7.79
C MET A 19 -15.00 -1.27 7.71
N ARG A 20 -15.70 -1.71 6.65
CA ARG A 20 -17.09 -1.31 6.35
C ARG A 20 -17.26 0.21 6.29
N ALA A 21 -16.25 0.90 5.76
CA ALA A 21 -16.26 2.34 5.60
C ALA A 21 -17.04 2.76 4.33
N ALA A 22 -17.33 4.05 4.20
CA ALA A 22 -17.95 4.60 3.00
C ALA A 22 -17.09 4.29 1.76
N GLY A 23 -17.76 3.87 0.68
CA GLY A 23 -17.09 3.48 -0.57
C GLY A 23 -16.35 4.63 -1.26
N THR A 24 -16.81 5.87 -1.09
CA THR A 24 -16.20 7.08 -1.67
C THR A 24 -16.51 8.32 -0.81
N GLY A 25 -15.78 9.43 -1.06
CA GLY A 25 -16.23 10.80 -0.77
C GLY A 25 -16.18 11.31 0.69
N VAL A 26 -16.02 10.44 1.68
CA VAL A 26 -16.04 10.84 3.11
C VAL A 26 -14.63 11.14 3.66
N PHE A 27 -13.61 10.49 3.10
CA PHE A 27 -12.21 10.67 3.48
C PHE A 27 -11.27 10.11 2.41
N GLU A 28 -10.03 10.56 2.46
CA GLU A 28 -8.95 10.15 1.55
C GLU A 28 -8.01 9.13 2.22
N ILE A 29 -7.53 8.16 1.43
CA ILE A 29 -6.54 7.16 1.83
C ILE A 29 -5.31 7.35 0.93
N HIS A 30 -4.19 7.77 1.51
CA HIS A 30 -2.94 8.04 0.79
C HIS A 30 -1.96 6.88 0.94
N THR A 31 -1.90 5.99 -0.07
CA THR A 31 -0.99 4.83 -0.11
C THR A 31 0.24 5.16 -0.96
N VAL A 32 1.44 5.00 -0.39
CA VAL A 32 2.70 5.25 -1.10
C VAL A 32 3.19 3.99 -1.81
N ASN A 33 3.97 4.19 -2.87
CA ASN A 33 4.59 3.11 -3.63
C ASN A 33 5.41 2.20 -2.72
N THR A 34 5.35 0.90 -2.98
CA THR A 34 6.13 -0.13 -2.27
C THR A 34 5.82 -0.23 -0.78
N SER A 35 4.79 0.45 -0.28
CA SER A 35 4.34 0.27 1.10
C SER A 35 3.68 -1.10 1.31
N ILE A 36 3.71 -1.57 2.57
CA ILE A 36 3.10 -2.82 2.99
C ILE A 36 1.81 -2.53 3.76
N THR A 37 0.71 -3.15 3.33
CA THR A 37 -0.56 -3.17 4.08
C THR A 37 -0.89 -4.61 4.42
N GLU A 38 -1.27 -4.87 5.67
CA GLU A 38 -1.59 -6.21 6.17
C GLU A 38 -2.99 -6.24 6.77
N LEU A 39 -3.80 -7.17 6.26
CA LEU A 39 -5.14 -7.45 6.75
C LEU A 39 -5.20 -8.90 7.23
N LEU A 40 -5.75 -9.10 8.43
CA LEU A 40 -5.99 -10.42 9.00
C LEU A 40 -7.50 -10.72 8.95
N LEU A 41 -7.89 -11.79 8.26
CA LEU A 41 -9.24 -12.35 8.38
C LEU A 41 -9.35 -13.06 9.73
N VAL A 42 -10.01 -12.43 10.70
CA VAL A 42 -10.16 -12.98 12.07
C VAL A 42 -11.18 -14.12 12.08
N LYS A 43 -12.28 -13.93 11.33
CA LYS A 43 -13.33 -14.92 11.06
C LYS A 43 -14.11 -14.46 9.82
N PRO A 44 -14.93 -15.31 9.19
CA PRO A 44 -15.69 -14.90 8.00
C PRO A 44 -16.41 -13.56 8.19
N GLY A 45 -16.17 -12.62 7.27
CA GLY A 45 -16.77 -11.28 7.29
C GLY A 45 -16.23 -10.30 8.35
N ARG A 46 -15.17 -10.66 9.09
CA ARG A 46 -14.49 -9.77 10.05
C ARG A 46 -12.99 -9.73 9.80
N TRP A 47 -12.54 -8.57 9.33
CA TRP A 47 -11.13 -8.27 9.09
C TRP A 47 -10.56 -7.38 10.20
N ARG A 48 -9.26 -7.51 10.43
CA ARG A 48 -8.47 -6.60 11.27
C ARG A 48 -7.38 -5.99 10.40
N VAL A 49 -7.24 -4.68 10.44
CA VAL A 49 -6.07 -3.99 9.88
C VAL A 49 -4.92 -4.16 10.87
N ILE A 50 -3.85 -4.82 10.45
CA ILE A 50 -2.65 -5.02 11.28
C ILE A 50 -1.69 -3.85 11.08
N ARG A 51 -1.44 -3.50 9.82
CA ARG A 51 -0.66 -2.32 9.43
C ARG A 51 -1.19 -1.77 8.12
N TYR A 52 -1.08 -0.46 7.96
CA TYR A 52 -1.44 0.24 6.74
C TYR A 52 -0.25 1.09 6.30
N ASN A 53 0.06 1.04 5.00
CA ASN A 53 1.02 1.93 4.37
C ASN A 53 2.41 1.93 5.04
N ASP A 54 2.85 0.77 5.55
CA ASP A 54 4.14 0.62 6.21
C ASP A 54 5.26 0.71 5.16
N SER A 55 5.97 1.84 5.18
CA SER A 55 7.08 2.17 4.29
C SER A 55 8.40 2.34 5.05
N ALA A 56 8.50 1.88 6.29
CA ALA A 56 9.71 2.05 7.10
C ALA A 56 10.96 1.43 6.45
N HIS A 57 10.78 0.36 5.68
CA HIS A 57 11.83 -0.31 4.92
C HIS A 57 12.35 0.51 3.72
N LEU A 58 11.70 1.61 3.36
CA LEU A 58 12.08 2.49 2.25
C LEU A 58 12.92 3.70 2.71
N VAL A 59 13.24 3.80 4.00
CA VAL A 59 14.05 4.90 4.53
C VAL A 59 15.39 4.99 3.79
N GLY A 60 15.68 6.18 3.26
CA GLY A 60 16.91 6.46 2.50
C GLY A 60 16.84 6.12 1.00
N LEU A 61 15.75 5.53 0.52
CA LEU A 61 15.54 5.28 -0.90
C LEU A 61 14.88 6.49 -1.59
N PRO A 62 15.15 6.71 -2.89
CA PRO A 62 14.43 7.72 -3.66
C PRO A 62 12.93 7.38 -3.74
N ALA A 63 12.08 8.42 -3.75
CA ALA A 63 10.62 8.27 -3.78
C ALA A 63 10.09 7.54 -5.04
N SER A 64 10.86 7.55 -6.11
CA SER A 64 10.58 6.78 -7.32
C SER A 64 11.88 6.47 -8.06
N THR A 65 11.83 5.47 -8.96
CA THR A 65 12.95 5.19 -9.86
C THR A 65 13.26 6.43 -10.68
N LEU A 66 14.50 6.90 -10.61
CA LEU A 66 15.01 7.97 -11.46
C LEU A 66 14.90 7.53 -12.92
N ARG A 67 14.06 8.20 -13.71
CA ARG A 67 14.04 7.99 -15.15
C ARG A 67 15.20 8.77 -15.76
N GLY A 68 16.19 8.08 -16.31
CA GLY A 68 17.25 8.73 -17.09
C GLY A 68 18.69 8.37 -16.73
N LEU A 69 18.95 7.62 -15.66
CA LEU A 69 20.27 7.01 -15.47
C LEU A 69 20.32 5.72 -16.30
N SER A 70 20.66 5.86 -17.59
CA SER A 70 21.36 4.78 -18.27
C SER A 70 22.62 4.45 -17.47
N SER A 71 23.03 3.20 -17.47
CA SER A 71 24.19 2.64 -16.76
C SER A 71 25.57 3.23 -17.12
N ASP A 72 25.64 4.44 -17.65
CA ASP A 72 26.87 5.08 -18.18
C ASP A 72 27.47 6.17 -17.28
N GLU A 73 26.83 6.59 -16.18
CA GLU A 73 27.41 7.56 -15.24
C GLU A 73 27.86 6.90 -13.94
N SER A 74 28.76 5.92 -14.05
CA SER A 74 29.51 5.36 -12.92
C SER A 74 31.03 5.32 -13.17
N GLN A 75 31.56 6.33 -13.87
CA GLN A 75 32.99 6.63 -13.87
C GLN A 75 33.28 7.86 -13.02
#